data_AF-A0A1G7S5N9-F1
#
_entry.id   AF-A0A1G7S5N9-F1
#
_cell.length_a   1.000
_cell.length_b   1.000
_cell.length_c   1.000
_cell.angle_alpha   90.00
_cell.angle_beta   90.00
_cell.angle_gamma   90.00
#
_symmetry.space_group_name_H-M   'P 1'
#
loop_
_entity.id
_entity.type
_entity.pdbx_description
1 polymer ?
#
loop_
_entity_poly.entity_id
_entity_poly.type
_entity_poly.pdbx_seq_one_letter_code
_entity_poly.pdbx_strand_id
1 'polypeptide(L)' 'MRGAAMQCPKCGGRAYVYATKPAGTLKQRYRQCRICGHRFSTWEEIEDRELRGYESSKKAPAPDLFETANTSKAS' A
#
# COMPACT_ATOMS: atom_id res chain seq x y z
N MET A 1 -14.97 -16.18 5.77
CA MET A 1 -15.24 -14.94 6.54
C MET A 1 -14.39 -13.82 5.94
N ARG A 2 -15.03 -12.71 5.55
CA ARG A 2 -14.46 -11.62 4.74
C ARG A 2 -13.45 -10.78 5.52
N GLY A 3 -12.35 -10.41 4.88
CA GLY A 3 -11.31 -9.54 5.44
C GLY A 3 -11.82 -8.14 5.77
N ALA A 4 -12.12 -7.90 7.05
CA ALA A 4 -12.51 -6.61 7.61
C ALA A 4 -11.34 -5.82 8.25
N ALA A 5 -10.10 -6.35 8.16
CA ALA A 5 -8.95 -5.90 8.94
C ALA A 5 -8.44 -4.46 8.66
N MET A 6 -9.04 -3.74 7.71
CA MET A 6 -8.63 -2.39 7.32
C MET A 6 -9.60 -1.28 7.75
N GLN A 7 -10.77 -1.62 8.28
CA GLN A 7 -11.79 -0.67 8.71
C GLN A 7 -11.72 -0.42 10.21
N CYS A 8 -11.99 0.81 10.63
CA CYS A 8 -12.04 1.17 12.04
C CYS A 8 -13.19 0.45 12.73
N PRO A 9 -12.96 -0.28 13.83
CA PRO A 9 -14.02 -1.00 14.53
C PRO A 9 -15.06 -0.09 15.18
N LYS A 10 -14.72 1.19 15.42
CA LYS A 10 -15.65 2.17 16.01
C LYS A 10 -16.60 2.81 15.00
N CYS A 11 -16.11 3.16 13.82
CA CYS A 11 -16.87 4.01 12.89
C CYS A 11 -16.88 3.50 11.44
N GLY A 12 -16.29 2.32 11.16
CA GLY A 12 -16.16 1.75 9.82
C GLY A 12 -15.20 2.51 8.88
N GLY A 13 -14.70 3.67 9.29
CA GLY A 13 -13.83 4.52 8.48
C GLY A 13 -12.48 3.88 8.17
N ARG A 14 -11.81 4.36 7.10
CA ARG A 14 -10.49 3.85 6.70
C ARG A 14 -9.43 4.20 7.74
N ALA A 15 -8.58 3.23 8.05
CA ALA A 15 -7.42 3.40 8.93
C ALA A 15 -6.11 3.27 8.14
N TYR A 16 -5.07 3.97 8.59
CA TYR A 16 -3.72 3.82 8.07
C TYR A 16 -2.82 3.15 9.11
N VAL A 17 -1.78 2.45 8.65
CA VAL A 17 -0.76 1.85 9.52
C VAL A 17 0.29 2.92 9.83
N TYR A 18 0.53 3.17 11.12
CA TYR A 18 1.56 4.14 11.55
C TYR A 18 2.81 3.48 12.13
N ALA A 19 2.69 2.23 12.61
CA ALA A 19 3.81 1.46 13.10
C ALA A 19 3.59 -0.03 12.85
N THR A 20 4.68 -0.79 12.83
CA THR A 20 4.62 -2.24 12.64
C THR A 20 5.66 -2.94 13.48
N LYS A 21 5.25 -4.03 14.14
CA LYS A 21 6.14 -4.90 14.92
C LYS A 21 6.17 -6.30 14.29
N PRO A 22 7.35 -6.79 13.85
CA PRO A 22 7.49 -8.17 13.40
C PRO A 22 7.40 -9.14 14.58
N ALA A 23 6.74 -10.28 14.38
CA ALA A 23 6.56 -11.34 15.37
C ALA A 23 6.65 -12.71 14.67
N GLY A 24 7.84 -13.02 14.13
CA GLY A 24 8.07 -14.25 13.35
C GLY A 24 7.27 -14.24 12.04
N THR A 25 6.44 -15.26 11.86
CA THR A 25 5.53 -15.41 10.71
C THR A 25 4.31 -14.49 10.76
N LEU A 26 4.08 -13.84 11.90
CA LEU A 26 3.02 -12.85 12.09
C LEU A 26 3.60 -11.44 12.18
N LYS A 27 2.78 -10.47 11.80
CA LYS A 27 3.10 -9.05 11.89
C LYS A 27 1.98 -8.33 12.62
N GLN A 28 2.34 -7.66 13.71
CA GLN A 28 1.41 -6.78 14.41
C GLN A 28 1.44 -5.40 13.76
N ARG A 29 0.31 -4.96 13.20
CA ARG A 29 0.15 -3.63 12.60
C ARG A 29 -0.59 -2.71 13.56
N TYR A 30 0.01 -1.55 13.86
CA TYR A 30 -0.67 -0.50 14.62
C TYR A 30 -1.32 0.48 13.64
N ARG A 31 -2.63 0.70 13.84
CA ARG A 31 -3.49 1.44 12.93
C ARG A 31 -4.13 2.63 13.65
N GLN A 32 -4.35 3.71 12.90
CA GLN A 32 -5.14 4.85 13.36
C GLN A 32 -6.21 5.19 12.32
N CYS A 33 -7.44 5.38 12.78
CA CYS A 33 -8.55 5.80 11.92
C CYS A 33 -8.34 7.25 11.46
N ARG A 34 -8.55 7.50 10.15
CA ARG A 34 -8.47 8.86 9.59
C ARG A 34 -9.68 9.74 9.89
N ILE A 35 -10.80 9.12 10.30
CA ILE A 35 -12.07 9.82 10.52
C ILE A 35 -12.24 10.16 12.01
N CYS A 36 -12.19 9.16 12.89
CA CYS A 36 -12.45 9.35 14.32
C CYS A 36 -11.18 9.33 15.20
N GLY A 37 -9.99 9.15 14.62
CA GLY A 37 -8.72 9.13 15.34
C GLY A 37 -8.46 7.89 16.20
N HIS A 38 -9.41 6.96 16.30
CA HIS A 38 -9.29 5.75 17.12
C HIS A 38 -8.09 4.89 16.69
N ARG A 39 -7.30 4.47 17.67
CA ARG A 39 -6.11 3.62 17.51
C ARG A 39 -6.44 2.18 17.86
N PHE A 40 -6.01 1.26 17.02
CA PHE A 40 -6.22 -0.19 17.21
C PHE A 40 -5.08 -0.97 16.54
N SER A 41 -4.98 -2.27 16.84
CA SER A 41 -3.95 -3.14 16.25
C SER A 41 -4.56 -4.38 15.61
N THR A 42 -3.94 -4.86 14.54
CA THR A 42 -4.29 -6.13 13.89
C THR A 42 -3.08 -7.06 13.82
N TRP A 43 -3.35 -8.37 13.84
CA TRP A 43 -2.36 -9.40 13.56
C TRP A 43 -2.55 -9.87 12.12
N GLU A 44 -1.48 -9.87 11.34
CA GLU A 44 -1.48 -10.25 9.93
C GLU A 44 -0.43 -11.34 9.70
N GLU A 45 -0.79 -12.36 8.94
CA GLU A 45 0.16 -13.37 8.47
C GLU A 45 1.02 -12.78 7.34
N ILE A 46 2.31 -13.10 7.37
CA ILE A 46 3.24 -12.75 6.29
C ILE A 46 3.12 -13.85 5.24
N GLU A 47 2.66 -13.50 4.04
CA GLU A 47 2.69 -14.42 2.90
C GLU A 47 4.14 -14.63 2.47
N ASP A 48 4.63 -15.88 2.54
CA ASP A 48 6.01 -16.26 2.18
C ASP A 48 6.20 -16.46 0.67
N ARG A 49 5.27 -15.92 -0.12
CA ARG A 49 5.32 -16.03 -1.58
C ARG A 49 6.44 -15.13 -2.10
N GLU A 50 7.40 -15.73 -2.81
CA GLU A 50 8.42 -14.98 -3.53
C GLU A 50 7.75 -13.93 -4.43
N LEU A 51 8.12 -12.67 -4.22
CA LEU A 51 7.72 -11.59 -5.11
C LEU A 51 8.30 -11.92 -6.48
N ARG A 52 7.41 -12.07 -7.48
CA ARG A 52 7.85 -12.22 -8.86
C ARG A 52 8.74 -11.03 -9.17
N GLY A 53 10.02 -11.30 -9.47
CA GLY A 53 10.91 -10.26 -9.95
C GLY A 53 10.21 -9.54 -11.08
N TYR A 54 10.08 -8.22 -10.98
CA TYR A 54 9.66 -7.45 -12.13
C TYR A 54 10.75 -7.70 -13.17
N GLU A 55 10.46 -8.54 -14.17
CA GLU A 55 11.28 -8.52 -15.36
C GLU A 55 11.14 -7.09 -15.86
N SER A 56 12.17 -6.28 -15.61
CA SER A 56 12.47 -5.16 -16.50
C SER A 56 12.79 -5.84 -17.82
N SER A 57 11.73 -6.25 -18.52
CA SER A 57 11.75 -6.48 -19.94
C SER A 57 12.59 -5.35 -20.49
N LYS A 58 13.56 -5.70 -21.32
CA LYS A 58 14.41 -4.81 -22.10
C LYS A 58 13.56 -3.92 -23.03
N LYS A 59 12.51 -3.29 -22.52
CA LYS A 59 11.78 -2.22 -23.15
C LYS A 59 12.71 -1.03 -23.07
N ALA A 60 12.94 -0.44 -24.24
CA ALA A 60 13.54 0.87 -24.36
C ALA A 60 12.96 1.79 -23.28
N PRO A 61 13.77 2.70 -22.69
CA PRO A 61 13.26 3.68 -21.75
C PRO A 61 11.96 4.26 -22.31
N ALA A 62 10.90 4.21 -21.50
CA ALA A 62 9.64 4.82 -21.89
C ALA A 62 9.94 6.27 -22.31
N PRO A 63 9.40 6.76 -23.43
CA PRO A 63 9.63 8.14 -23.84
C PRO A 63 9.26 9.07 -22.69
N ASP A 64 10.11 10.06 -22.44
CA ASP A 64 9.87 11.03 -21.39
C ASP A 64 8.59 11.81 -21.71
N LEU A 65 7.55 11.57 -20.90
CA LEU A 65 6.23 12.18 -21.08
C LEU A 65 6.29 13.70 -20.96
N PHE A 66 7.29 14.25 -20.25
CA PHE A 66 7.49 15.70 -20.13
C PHE A 66 8.09 16.33 -21.39
N GLU A 67 8.90 15.60 -22.17
CA GLU A 67 9.40 16.08 -23.45
C GLU A 67 8.32 16.10 -24.54
N THR A 68 7.45 15.09 -24.56
CA THR A 68 6.34 15.00 -25.55
C THR A 68 5.24 16.05 -25.37
N ALA A 69 5.10 16.60 -24.16
CA ALA A 69 4.09 17.63 -23.87
C ALA A 69 4.52 19.03 -24.36
N ASN A 70 5.83 19.28 -24.49
CA ASN A 70 6.34 20.58 -24.94
C ASN A 70 6.27 20.74 -26.47
N THR A 71 6.34 19.65 -27.23
CA THR A 71 6.22 19.65 -28.70
C THR A 71 4.78 19.77 -29.20
N SER A 72 3.79 19.39 -28.39
CA SER A 72 2.37 19.46 -28.75
C SER A 72 1.73 20.83 -28.52
N LYS A 73 2.49 21.81 -28.00
CA LYS A 73 2.04 23.18 -27.75
C LYS A 73 2.61 24.21 -28.76
N ALA A 74 3.30 23.76 -29.79
CA ALA A 74 4.00 24.60 -30.78
C ALA A 74 3.50 24.38 -32.23
N SER A 75 2.22 24.03 -32.41
CA SER A 75 1.52 24.06 -33.72
C SER A 75 0.23 24.87 -33.60
#